data_AF-I3S9D4-F1
#
_entry.id   AF-I3S9D4-F1
#
_cell.length_a   1.000
_cell.length_b   1.000
_cell.length_c   1.000
_cell.angle_alpha   90.00
_cell.angle_beta   90.00
_cell.angle_gamma   90.00
#
_symmetry.space_group_name_H-M   'P 1'
#
loop_
_entity.id
_entity.type
_entity.pdbx_description
1 polymer ?
#
loop_
_entity_poly.entity_id
_entity_poly.type
_entity_poly.pdbx_seq_one_letter_code
_entity_poly.pdbx_strand_id
1 'polypeptide(L)'
;MWPEGVPESASVQAILDWQRRTLEMMYKDIIQALRAKGIEEDPRNYLTFFCLGNREVKKQGEYEPSEQPEPDSDYSRAQEARRFMIYVHTKMMIVDDEYIIVGSANINQRSMDGARDSEIAMGAYQPYHLAARQPARGQIHGFRMSLWYEHLGMLDDSFNNPENEECVRKVNQIADKYWDLYSSESLEHDLPGHLLRYPIGVSGEGDVTELPGFEFFPDTKARVLGGKADYLPPILTT
;
A
#
# COMPACT_ATOMS: atom_id res chain seq x y z
N MET A 1 -2.62 5.22 0.45
CA MET A 1 -2.39 5.75 1.82
C MET A 1 -3.73 5.82 2.55
N TRP A 2 -4.77 6.41 1.97
CA TRP A 2 -6.18 6.19 2.36
C TRP A 2 -7.08 6.12 1.11
N PRO A 3 -8.33 5.61 1.20
CA PRO A 3 -9.34 5.69 0.13
C PRO A 3 -9.65 7.14 -0.26
N GLU A 4 -9.93 7.41 -1.54
CA GLU A 4 -10.21 8.77 -2.01
C GLU A 4 -11.32 9.47 -1.23
N GLY A 5 -11.05 10.73 -0.86
CA GLY A 5 -11.91 11.57 -0.04
C GLY A 5 -11.13 12.38 0.99
N VAL A 6 -11.83 13.24 1.74
CA VAL A 6 -11.26 13.95 2.89
C VAL A 6 -10.89 12.91 3.95
N PRO A 7 -9.62 12.79 4.37
CA PRO A 7 -9.16 11.66 5.16
C PRO A 7 -9.75 11.63 6.58
N GLU A 8 -10.16 12.78 7.12
CA GLU A 8 -10.86 12.91 8.41
C GLU A 8 -12.35 12.54 8.31
N SER A 9 -12.90 12.40 7.10
CA SER A 9 -14.32 12.06 6.94
C SER A 9 -14.61 10.69 7.54
N ALA A 10 -15.79 10.54 8.13
CA ALA A 10 -16.17 9.26 8.75
C ALA A 10 -16.22 8.09 7.77
N SER A 11 -16.47 8.35 6.49
CA SER A 11 -16.41 7.31 5.46
C SER A 11 -15.00 6.75 5.35
N VAL A 12 -13.99 7.62 5.19
CA VAL A 12 -12.59 7.20 5.07
C VAL A 12 -12.12 6.56 6.38
N GLN A 13 -12.42 7.18 7.53
CA GLN A 13 -12.02 6.65 8.84
C GLN A 13 -12.64 5.27 9.14
N ALA A 14 -13.90 5.03 8.76
CA ALA A 14 -14.53 3.72 8.92
C ALA A 14 -13.88 2.65 8.03
N ILE A 15 -13.58 2.98 6.77
CA ILE A 15 -12.90 2.06 5.85
C ILE A 15 -11.50 1.71 6.38
N LEU A 16 -10.77 2.69 6.92
CA LEU A 16 -9.46 2.45 7.54
C LEU A 16 -9.55 1.56 8.79
N ASP A 17 -10.60 1.68 9.61
CA ASP A 17 -10.81 0.75 10.74
C ASP A 17 -11.11 -0.68 10.25
N TRP A 18 -11.89 -0.86 9.18
CA TRP A 18 -12.11 -2.18 8.58
C TRP A 18 -10.83 -2.78 7.99
N GLN A 19 -10.02 -1.94 7.33
CA GLN A 19 -8.71 -2.34 6.84
C GLN A 19 -7.83 -2.79 8.02
N ARG A 20 -7.69 -1.96 9.07
CA ARG A 20 -6.91 -2.29 10.27
C ARG A 20 -7.32 -3.62 10.90
N ARG A 21 -8.63 -3.86 11.07
CA ARG A 21 -9.15 -5.13 11.63
C ARG A 21 -8.79 -6.34 10.75
N THR A 22 -8.88 -6.18 9.44
CA THR A 22 -8.52 -7.23 8.48
C THR A 22 -7.02 -7.55 8.56
N LEU A 23 -6.17 -6.52 8.58
CA LEU A 23 -4.72 -6.64 8.74
C LEU A 23 -4.37 -7.34 10.06
N GLU A 24 -4.98 -6.91 11.16
CA GLU A 24 -4.78 -7.49 12.49
C GLU A 24 -5.16 -8.99 12.53
N MET A 25 -6.30 -9.35 11.94
CA MET A 25 -6.72 -10.75 11.80
C MET A 25 -5.67 -11.58 11.05
N MET A 26 -5.22 -11.09 9.88
CA MET A 26 -4.24 -11.81 9.07
C MET A 26 -2.88 -11.95 9.78
N TYR A 27 -2.41 -10.91 10.46
CA TYR A 27 -1.15 -10.97 11.21
C TYR A 27 -1.23 -11.92 12.42
N LYS A 28 -2.37 -11.95 13.12
CA LYS A 28 -2.61 -12.93 14.21
C LYS A 28 -2.50 -14.37 13.70
N ASP A 29 -3.08 -14.67 12.54
CA ASP A 29 -3.00 -16.02 11.95
C ASP A 29 -1.55 -16.40 11.60
N ILE A 30 -0.80 -15.49 10.97
CA ILE A 30 0.61 -15.73 10.60
C ILE A 30 1.47 -15.95 11.85
N ILE A 31 1.35 -15.09 12.85
CA ILE A 31 2.14 -15.18 14.09
C ILE A 31 1.82 -16.48 14.84
N GLN A 32 0.55 -16.87 14.91
CA GLN A 32 0.15 -18.16 15.50
C GLN A 32 0.79 -19.33 14.75
N ALA A 33 0.80 -19.31 13.42
CA ALA A 33 1.43 -20.35 12.61
C ALA A 33 2.95 -20.44 12.83
N LEU A 34 3.64 -19.29 12.90
CA LEU A 34 5.09 -19.22 13.18
C LEU A 34 5.40 -19.79 14.58
N ARG A 35 4.65 -19.37 15.61
CA ARG A 35 4.79 -19.87 16.98
C ARG A 35 4.54 -21.36 17.09
N ALA A 36 3.53 -21.89 16.40
CA ALA A 36 3.23 -23.33 16.38
C ALA A 36 4.36 -24.16 15.77
N LYS A 37 5.25 -23.54 14.98
CA LYS A 37 6.46 -24.15 14.42
C LYS A 37 7.74 -23.82 15.19
N GLY A 38 7.66 -23.02 16.25
CA GLY A 38 8.83 -22.56 17.01
C GLY A 38 9.72 -21.61 16.19
N ILE A 39 9.15 -20.91 15.21
CA ILE A 39 9.85 -19.94 14.37
C ILE A 39 9.65 -18.54 14.98
N GLU A 40 10.74 -17.86 15.26
CA GLU A 40 10.77 -16.46 15.71
C GLU A 40 11.28 -15.58 14.56
N GLU A 41 10.36 -15.07 13.76
CA GLU A 41 10.65 -14.26 12.58
C GLU A 41 9.69 -13.06 12.49
N ASP A 42 10.07 -12.06 11.72
CA ASP A 42 9.19 -10.93 11.42
C ASP A 42 8.02 -11.40 10.53
N PRO A 43 6.75 -11.30 10.97
CA PRO A 43 5.62 -11.71 10.15
C PRO A 43 5.49 -10.90 8.85
N ARG A 44 6.15 -9.74 8.76
CA ARG A 44 6.21 -8.92 7.54
C ARG A 44 7.09 -9.51 6.44
N ASN A 45 7.88 -10.55 6.75
CA ASN A 45 8.56 -11.36 5.72
C ASN A 45 7.59 -12.37 5.06
N TYR A 46 6.37 -12.52 5.56
CA TYR A 46 5.35 -13.41 5.01
C TYR A 46 4.15 -12.64 4.45
N LEU A 47 3.77 -11.53 5.09
CA LEU A 47 2.72 -10.64 4.63
C LEU A 47 3.12 -9.19 4.89
N THR A 48 3.29 -8.42 3.81
CA THR A 48 3.69 -7.02 3.88
C THR A 48 2.71 -6.12 3.13
N PHE A 49 2.47 -4.93 3.67
CA PHE A 49 1.53 -3.96 3.13
C PHE A 49 2.28 -2.68 2.76
N PHE A 50 1.95 -2.14 1.59
CA PHE A 50 2.55 -0.93 1.06
C PHE A 50 1.47 0.06 0.64
N CYS A 51 1.87 1.32 0.47
CA CYS A 51 1.14 2.30 -0.32
C CYS A 51 2.10 3.05 -1.24
N LEU A 52 1.57 3.92 -2.11
CA LEU A 52 2.40 4.72 -2.99
C LEU A 52 2.39 6.20 -2.60
N GLY A 53 3.52 6.86 -2.79
CA GLY A 53 3.66 8.30 -2.61
C GLY A 53 4.70 8.89 -3.56
N ASN A 54 4.61 10.20 -3.74
CA ASN A 54 5.65 10.96 -4.43
C ASN A 54 6.00 12.20 -3.64
N ARG A 55 7.23 12.68 -3.83
CA ARG A 55 7.74 13.90 -3.22
C ARG A 55 8.77 14.53 -4.14
N GLU A 56 8.58 15.81 -4.45
CA GLU A 56 9.33 16.48 -5.52
C GLU A 56 9.89 17.83 -5.06
N VAL A 57 11.19 18.04 -5.23
CA VAL A 57 11.79 19.36 -4.98
C VAL A 57 11.18 20.38 -5.94
N LYS A 58 10.98 21.61 -5.45
CA LYS A 58 10.55 22.71 -6.32
C LYS A 58 11.65 23.03 -7.33
N LYS A 59 11.32 23.01 -8.63
CA LYS A 59 12.29 23.26 -9.71
C LYS A 59 12.12 24.66 -10.29
N GLN A 60 13.20 25.22 -10.83
CA GLN A 60 13.13 26.51 -11.52
C GLN A 60 12.23 26.39 -12.75
N GLY A 61 11.25 27.29 -12.87
CA GLY A 61 10.30 27.31 -13.99
C GLY A 61 9.10 26.38 -13.80
N GLU A 62 8.94 25.76 -12.63
CA GLU A 62 7.69 25.10 -12.25
C GLU A 62 6.52 26.09 -12.24
N TYR A 63 5.31 25.59 -12.46
CA TYR A 63 4.09 26.38 -12.39
C TYR A 63 3.92 27.05 -11.01
N GLU A 64 3.57 28.34 -11.02
CA GLU A 64 3.23 29.08 -9.82
C GLU A 64 1.72 29.37 -9.83
N PRO A 65 0.94 28.85 -8.87
CA PRO A 65 -0.48 29.13 -8.78
C PRO A 65 -0.74 30.60 -8.41
N SER A 66 -1.82 31.17 -8.94
CA SER A 66 -2.23 32.56 -8.65
C SER A 66 -2.83 32.74 -7.26
N GLU A 67 -3.34 31.65 -6.68
CA GLU A 67 -3.99 31.61 -5.37
C GLU A 67 -3.25 30.61 -4.49
N GLN A 68 -3.36 30.79 -3.17
CA GLN A 68 -2.75 29.92 -2.18
C GLN A 68 -3.85 29.21 -1.38
N PRO A 69 -3.59 27.98 -0.89
CA PRO A 69 -4.52 27.29 -0.01
C PRO A 69 -4.81 28.09 1.27
N GLU A 70 -5.95 27.79 1.90
CA GLU A 70 -6.26 28.32 3.22
C GLU A 70 -5.15 27.97 4.22
N PRO A 71 -4.70 28.91 5.08
CA PRO A 71 -3.69 28.65 6.09
C PRO A 71 -4.09 27.51 7.03
N ASP A 72 -3.10 26.76 7.53
CA ASP A 72 -3.28 25.63 8.45
C ASP A 72 -4.20 24.50 7.93
N SER A 73 -4.43 24.44 6.62
CA SER A 73 -5.17 23.36 5.97
C SER A 73 -4.26 22.19 5.62
N ASP A 74 -4.85 21.02 5.39
CA ASP A 74 -4.14 19.86 4.85
C ASP A 74 -3.53 20.18 3.48
N TYR A 75 -4.23 20.99 2.69
CA TYR A 75 -3.76 21.42 1.38
C TYR A 75 -2.51 22.31 1.51
N SER A 76 -2.49 23.30 2.40
CA SER A 76 -1.31 24.14 2.60
C SER A 76 -0.11 23.31 3.06
N ARG A 77 -0.30 22.41 4.04
CA ARG A 77 0.77 21.55 4.55
C ARG A 77 1.34 20.61 3.49
N ALA A 78 0.48 19.93 2.71
CA ALA A 78 0.95 19.04 1.64
C ALA A 78 1.67 19.80 0.52
N GLN A 79 1.18 21.00 0.17
CA GLN A 79 1.81 21.85 -0.84
C GLN A 79 3.20 22.33 -0.39
N GLU A 80 3.34 22.72 0.88
CA GLU A 80 4.62 23.15 1.47
C GLU A 80 5.60 21.98 1.65
N ALA A 81 5.11 20.82 2.13
CA ALA A 81 5.91 19.62 2.32
C ALA A 81 6.27 18.90 1.00
N ARG A 82 5.66 19.35 -0.11
CA ARG A 82 5.92 18.91 -1.49
C ARG A 82 5.68 17.42 -1.72
N ARG A 83 4.73 16.83 -1.00
CA ARG A 83 4.44 15.40 -1.02
C ARG A 83 2.95 15.14 -1.10
N PHE A 84 2.59 14.03 -1.73
CA PHE A 84 1.25 13.48 -1.64
C PHE A 84 1.27 11.99 -2.01
N MET A 85 0.20 11.28 -1.67
CA MET A 85 0.06 9.89 -2.09
C MET A 85 -0.10 9.79 -3.61
N ILE A 86 0.50 8.77 -4.23
CA ILE A 86 0.05 8.31 -5.54
C ILE A 86 -1.14 7.39 -5.27
N TYR A 87 -2.30 7.74 -5.83
CA TYR A 87 -3.53 7.02 -5.52
C TYR A 87 -3.57 5.64 -6.21
N VAL A 88 -3.59 4.58 -5.40
CA VAL A 88 -3.70 3.21 -5.89
C VAL A 88 -5.17 2.91 -6.16
N HIS A 89 -5.61 3.19 -7.38
CA HIS A 89 -6.94 2.81 -7.86
C HIS A 89 -6.98 1.39 -8.47
N THR A 90 -5.85 0.69 -8.47
CA THR A 90 -5.69 -0.65 -9.07
C THR A 90 -6.60 -1.69 -8.41
N LYS A 91 -7.20 -2.57 -9.23
CA LYS A 91 -7.86 -3.81 -8.81
C LYS A 91 -7.30 -4.97 -9.62
N MET A 92 -6.16 -5.48 -9.16
CA MET A 92 -5.37 -6.48 -9.87
C MET A 92 -4.69 -7.40 -8.87
N MET A 93 -4.49 -8.65 -9.26
CA MET A 93 -3.70 -9.62 -8.52
C MET A 93 -2.87 -10.45 -9.50
N ILE A 94 -1.57 -10.59 -9.22
CA ILE A 94 -0.67 -11.50 -9.93
C ILE A 94 -0.31 -12.64 -8.98
N VAL A 95 -0.35 -13.87 -9.48
CA VAL A 95 -0.01 -15.08 -8.74
C VAL A 95 1.05 -15.84 -9.52
N ASP A 96 2.15 -16.17 -8.82
CA ASP A 96 3.27 -17.00 -9.29
C ASP A 96 3.90 -16.57 -10.63
N ASP A 97 3.79 -15.28 -10.98
CA ASP A 97 4.18 -14.71 -12.28
C ASP A 97 3.50 -15.36 -13.52
N GLU A 98 2.48 -16.21 -13.33
CA GLU A 98 1.82 -17.00 -14.38
C GLU A 98 0.33 -16.70 -14.57
N TYR A 99 -0.36 -16.19 -13.54
CA TYR A 99 -1.77 -15.86 -13.59
C TYR A 99 -2.01 -14.42 -13.14
N ILE A 100 -2.91 -13.73 -13.82
CA ILE A 100 -3.29 -12.35 -13.48
C ILE A 100 -4.81 -12.19 -13.51
N ILE A 101 -5.34 -11.46 -12.54
CA ILE A 101 -6.70 -10.92 -12.57
C ILE A 101 -6.60 -9.41 -12.73
N VAL A 102 -7.35 -8.83 -13.67
CA VAL A 102 -7.51 -7.37 -13.82
C VAL A 102 -8.99 -7.05 -13.97
N GLY A 103 -9.50 -6.07 -13.22
CA GLY A 103 -10.91 -5.72 -13.27
C GLY A 103 -11.27 -4.43 -12.54
N SER A 104 -12.54 -4.31 -12.19
CA SER A 104 -13.10 -3.18 -11.43
C SER A 104 -13.29 -3.49 -9.93
N ALA A 105 -13.37 -4.78 -9.56
CA ALA A 105 -13.71 -5.23 -8.21
C ALA A 105 -12.60 -4.96 -7.17
N ASN A 106 -12.90 -4.12 -6.18
CA ASN A 106 -12.03 -3.93 -5.02
C ASN A 106 -12.03 -5.16 -4.10
N ILE A 107 -11.01 -5.31 -3.25
CA ILE A 107 -11.02 -6.33 -2.18
C ILE A 107 -11.83 -5.79 -1.00
N ASN A 108 -13.15 -5.74 -1.17
CA ASN A 108 -14.11 -5.31 -0.17
C ASN A 108 -15.48 -5.98 -0.44
N GLN A 109 -16.40 -5.93 0.52
CA GLN A 109 -17.70 -6.57 0.39
C GLN A 109 -18.52 -5.91 -0.72
N ARG A 110 -18.48 -4.57 -0.87
CA ARG A 110 -19.17 -3.86 -1.95
C ARG A 110 -18.93 -4.46 -3.34
N SER A 111 -17.67 -4.80 -3.64
CA SER A 111 -17.29 -5.37 -4.94
C SER A 111 -17.37 -6.90 -4.97
N MET A 112 -17.09 -7.59 -3.86
CA MET A 112 -16.99 -9.07 -3.84
C MET A 112 -18.32 -9.79 -3.55
N ASP A 113 -19.36 -9.07 -3.14
CA ASP A 113 -20.67 -9.64 -2.77
C ASP A 113 -21.44 -10.20 -3.98
N GLY A 114 -21.32 -9.56 -5.15
CA GLY A 114 -22.03 -9.91 -6.38
C GLY A 114 -23.48 -9.37 -6.47
N ALA A 115 -24.07 -8.91 -5.35
CA ALA A 115 -25.39 -8.30 -5.32
C ALA A 115 -25.39 -6.84 -4.77
N ARG A 116 -24.21 -6.27 -4.54
CA ARG A 116 -24.00 -4.85 -4.20
C ARG A 116 -23.67 -4.04 -5.46
N ASP A 117 -22.39 -3.77 -5.71
CA ASP A 117 -21.98 -3.10 -6.95
C ASP A 117 -21.75 -4.15 -8.04
N SER A 118 -22.12 -3.79 -9.28
CA SER A 118 -21.84 -4.63 -10.44
C SER A 118 -20.38 -4.49 -10.86
N GLU A 119 -19.63 -5.58 -10.86
CA GLU A 119 -18.21 -5.60 -11.20
C GLU A 119 -17.92 -6.52 -12.39
N ILE A 120 -16.80 -6.27 -13.05
CA ILE A 120 -16.26 -7.17 -14.07
C ILE A 120 -14.75 -7.34 -13.87
N ALA A 121 -14.28 -8.57 -14.06
CA ALA A 121 -12.85 -8.88 -14.05
C ALA A 121 -12.54 -9.96 -15.07
N MET A 122 -11.33 -9.92 -15.63
CA MET A 122 -10.78 -10.98 -16.45
C MET A 122 -9.65 -11.67 -15.69
N GLY A 123 -9.57 -12.98 -15.84
CA GLY A 123 -8.47 -13.80 -15.37
C GLY A 123 -7.77 -14.45 -16.54
N ALA A 124 -6.45 -14.39 -16.59
CA ALA A 124 -5.68 -14.96 -17.69
C ALA A 124 -4.33 -15.51 -17.26
N TYR A 125 -3.86 -16.48 -18.02
CA TYR A 125 -2.53 -17.05 -17.96
C TYR A 125 -2.03 -17.37 -19.37
N GLN A 126 -0.73 -17.58 -19.52
CA GLN A 126 -0.14 -18.02 -20.78
C GLN A 126 0.22 -19.52 -20.68
N PRO A 127 -0.42 -20.42 -21.45
CA PRO A 127 -0.26 -21.88 -21.30
C PRO A 127 1.18 -22.40 -21.44
N TYR A 128 2.04 -21.67 -22.16
CA TYR A 128 3.45 -22.00 -22.39
C TYR A 128 4.42 -21.27 -21.45
N HIS A 129 3.91 -20.50 -20.49
CA HIS A 129 4.70 -19.75 -19.50
C HIS A 129 4.19 -20.01 -18.07
N LEU A 130 4.06 -21.28 -17.70
CA LEU A 130 3.65 -21.72 -16.36
C LEU A 130 4.86 -22.00 -15.47
N ALA A 131 4.73 -21.72 -14.17
CA ALA A 131 5.71 -21.90 -13.10
C ALA A 131 5.88 -23.36 -12.64
N ALA A 132 5.32 -24.34 -13.36
CA ALA A 132 5.26 -25.74 -12.92
C ALA A 132 6.61 -26.49 -12.91
N ARG A 133 7.53 -26.16 -13.84
CA ARG A 133 8.84 -26.83 -13.97
C ARG A 133 10.01 -25.86 -13.97
N GLN A 134 9.75 -24.64 -14.39
CA GLN A 134 10.69 -23.52 -14.47
C GLN A 134 9.92 -22.26 -14.12
N PRO A 135 10.56 -21.21 -13.61
CA PRO A 135 9.88 -19.95 -13.31
C PRO A 135 9.13 -19.40 -14.53
N ALA A 136 7.94 -18.86 -14.31
CA ALA A 136 7.19 -18.18 -15.36
C ALA A 136 7.95 -16.91 -15.78
N ARG A 137 8.22 -16.79 -17.09
CA ARG A 137 8.93 -15.66 -17.72
C ARG A 137 8.19 -15.12 -18.95
N GLY A 138 6.86 -15.08 -18.83
CA GLY A 138 5.96 -14.56 -19.85
C GLY A 138 5.70 -13.05 -19.71
N GLN A 139 4.59 -12.60 -20.32
CA GLN A 139 4.07 -11.24 -20.22
C GLN A 139 3.71 -10.86 -18.78
N ILE A 140 3.15 -11.78 -17.99
CA ILE A 140 2.75 -11.50 -16.60
C ILE A 140 3.98 -11.20 -15.74
N HIS A 141 5.01 -12.04 -15.81
CA HIS A 141 6.32 -11.78 -15.19
C HIS A 141 6.89 -10.40 -15.62
N GLY A 142 6.96 -10.14 -16.93
CA GLY A 142 7.49 -8.87 -17.43
C GLY A 142 6.69 -7.65 -16.96
N PHE A 143 5.37 -7.75 -16.92
CA PHE A 143 4.47 -6.71 -16.42
C PHE A 143 4.69 -6.47 -14.93
N ARG A 144 4.79 -7.54 -14.12
CA ARG A 144 5.08 -7.46 -12.68
C ARG A 144 6.44 -6.81 -12.42
N MET A 145 7.49 -7.19 -13.14
CA MET A 145 8.80 -6.55 -13.07
C MET A 145 8.74 -5.06 -13.46
N SER A 146 7.92 -4.69 -14.46
CA SER A 146 7.74 -3.29 -14.87
C SER A 146 7.05 -2.45 -13.79
N LEU A 147 6.01 -2.98 -13.13
CA LEU A 147 5.36 -2.32 -11.99
C LEU A 147 6.33 -2.17 -10.82
N TRP A 148 7.13 -3.20 -10.56
CA TRP A 148 8.16 -3.13 -9.52
C TRP A 148 9.21 -2.08 -9.85
N TYR A 149 9.64 -1.97 -11.11
CA TYR A 149 10.54 -0.89 -11.54
C TYR A 149 9.92 0.49 -11.32
N GLU A 150 8.65 0.68 -11.69
CA GLU A 150 7.91 1.93 -11.44
C GLU A 150 7.89 2.27 -9.95
N HIS A 151 7.52 1.32 -9.10
CA HIS A 151 7.30 1.58 -7.68
C HIS A 151 8.61 1.62 -6.87
N LEU A 152 9.62 0.82 -7.22
CA LEU A 152 10.89 0.76 -6.50
C LEU A 152 11.96 1.67 -7.12
N GLY A 153 11.73 2.24 -8.31
CA GLY A 153 12.72 3.04 -9.02
C GLY A 153 13.94 2.25 -9.54
N MET A 154 13.93 0.93 -9.39
CA MET A 154 15.07 0.06 -9.73
C MET A 154 14.64 -1.38 -10.03
N LEU A 155 15.52 -2.10 -10.72
CA LEU A 155 15.48 -3.55 -10.86
C LEU A 155 16.61 -4.17 -10.03
N ASP A 156 16.36 -5.38 -9.53
CA ASP A 156 17.32 -6.17 -8.76
C ASP A 156 17.09 -7.64 -9.06
N ASP A 157 18.16 -8.45 -9.05
CA ASP A 157 18.07 -9.88 -9.38
C ASP A 157 17.16 -10.65 -8.43
N SER A 158 17.10 -10.26 -7.15
CA SER A 158 16.22 -10.88 -6.16
C SER A 158 14.73 -10.76 -6.53
N PHE A 159 14.34 -9.73 -7.29
CA PHE A 159 12.96 -9.51 -7.72
C PHE A 159 12.48 -10.53 -8.76
N ASN A 160 13.38 -11.34 -9.33
CA ASN A 160 13.00 -12.43 -10.23
C ASN A 160 12.31 -13.59 -9.51
N ASN A 161 12.48 -13.70 -8.19
CA ASN A 161 11.97 -14.80 -7.36
C ASN A 161 11.31 -14.22 -6.09
N PRO A 162 10.11 -13.63 -6.21
CA PRO A 162 9.42 -12.94 -5.11
C PRO A 162 9.07 -13.84 -3.92
N GLU A 163 9.06 -15.16 -4.10
CA GLU A 163 8.88 -16.16 -3.05
C GLU A 163 10.08 -16.27 -2.10
N ASN A 164 11.25 -15.77 -2.51
CA ASN A 164 12.47 -15.84 -1.69
C ASN A 164 12.47 -14.77 -0.59
N GLU A 165 12.94 -15.17 0.58
CA GLU A 165 13.08 -14.28 1.74
C GLU A 165 13.97 -13.06 1.45
N GLU A 166 15.04 -13.22 0.66
CA GLU A 166 15.90 -12.11 0.23
C GLU A 166 15.10 -11.02 -0.48
N CYS A 167 14.14 -11.41 -1.33
CA CYS A 167 13.33 -10.49 -2.11
C CYS A 167 12.44 -9.64 -1.21
N VAL A 168 11.62 -10.28 -0.35
CA VAL A 168 10.72 -9.55 0.55
C VAL A 168 11.49 -8.70 1.55
N ARG A 169 12.63 -9.17 2.08
CA ARG A 169 13.49 -8.35 2.96
C ARG A 169 14.02 -7.12 2.23
N LYS A 170 14.48 -7.26 0.97
CA LYS A 170 14.97 -6.12 0.17
C LYS A 170 13.86 -5.13 -0.16
N VAL A 171 12.68 -5.61 -0.58
CA VAL A 171 11.52 -4.76 -0.86
C VAL A 171 11.09 -4.00 0.41
N ASN A 172 11.00 -4.68 1.56
CA ASN A 172 10.67 -4.05 2.84
C ASN A 172 11.69 -2.97 3.23
N GLN A 173 12.99 -3.23 3.08
CA GLN A 173 14.06 -2.26 3.38
C GLN A 173 13.98 -1.01 2.50
N ILE A 174 13.72 -1.19 1.20
CA ILE A 174 13.54 -0.06 0.26
C ILE A 174 12.31 0.75 0.66
N ALA A 175 11.20 0.08 0.95
CA ALA A 175 9.94 0.73 1.31
C ALA A 175 9.99 1.45 2.66
N ASP A 176 10.72 0.92 3.65
CA ASP A 176 11.03 1.61 4.91
C ASP A 176 11.85 2.89 4.62
N LYS A 177 12.92 2.79 3.83
CA LYS A 177 13.74 3.95 3.44
C LYS A 177 12.91 5.02 2.71
N TYR A 178 12.03 4.63 1.80
CA TYR A 178 11.19 5.58 1.08
C TYR A 178 10.12 6.19 1.98
N TRP A 179 9.59 5.45 2.96
CA TRP A 179 8.75 6.03 4.00
C TRP A 179 9.50 7.09 4.81
N ASP A 180 10.75 6.83 5.22
CA ASP A 180 11.56 7.82 5.95
C ASP A 180 11.77 9.10 5.14
N LEU A 181 12.09 8.98 3.84
CA LEU A 181 12.25 10.12 2.94
C LEU A 181 10.94 10.86 2.66
N TYR A 182 9.84 10.12 2.50
CA TYR A 182 8.51 10.70 2.30
C TYR A 182 8.05 11.47 3.55
N SER A 183 8.28 10.89 4.73
CA SER A 183 7.78 11.39 6.01
C SER A 183 8.67 12.45 6.67
N SER A 184 9.94 12.57 6.28
CA SER A 184 10.89 13.58 6.78
C SER A 184 10.36 15.03 6.68
N GLU A 185 10.72 15.89 7.63
CA GLU A 185 10.48 17.33 7.56
C GLU A 185 11.36 18.02 6.50
N SER A 186 12.57 17.49 6.25
CA SER A 186 13.47 18.01 5.22
C SER A 186 13.26 17.35 3.86
N LEU A 187 13.49 18.11 2.80
CA LEU A 187 13.46 17.64 1.42
C LEU A 187 14.72 18.12 0.68
N GLU A 188 15.60 17.18 0.33
CA GLU A 188 16.86 17.47 -0.37
C GLU A 188 16.83 17.06 -1.85
N HIS A 189 16.10 16.00 -2.18
CA HIS A 189 16.01 15.42 -3.53
C HIS A 189 14.63 14.78 -3.73
N ASP A 190 14.24 14.59 -4.99
CA ASP A 190 13.02 13.86 -5.34
C ASP A 190 13.04 12.45 -4.74
N LEU A 191 11.86 11.92 -4.42
CA LEU A 191 11.73 10.56 -3.91
C LEU A 191 12.25 9.56 -4.95
N PRO A 192 13.22 8.66 -4.64
CA PRO A 192 13.85 7.81 -5.66
C PRO A 192 12.93 6.75 -6.27
N GLY A 193 11.83 6.43 -5.59
CA GLY A 193 10.78 5.51 -6.02
C GLY A 193 9.53 5.78 -5.18
N HIS A 194 8.46 5.05 -5.43
CA HIS A 194 7.13 5.39 -4.91
C HIS A 194 6.60 4.43 -3.84
N LEU A 195 7.19 3.24 -3.70
CA LEU A 195 6.73 2.20 -2.77
C LEU A 195 7.06 2.59 -1.33
N LEU A 196 6.04 2.91 -0.54
CA LEU A 196 6.17 3.22 0.88
C LEU A 196 5.65 2.04 1.69
N ARG A 197 6.34 1.68 2.77
CA ARG A 197 5.75 0.81 3.78
C ARG A 197 4.45 1.44 4.27
N TYR A 198 3.38 0.65 4.39
CA TYR A 198 2.14 1.17 4.97
C TYR A 198 2.41 1.59 6.42
N PRO A 199 2.01 2.81 6.86
CA PRO A 199 2.56 3.44 8.06
C PRO A 199 1.98 2.91 9.38
N ILE A 200 2.11 1.61 9.60
CA ILE A 200 1.67 0.89 10.79
C ILE A 200 2.80 0.04 11.39
N GLY A 201 2.69 -0.21 12.68
CA GLY A 201 3.42 -1.26 13.39
C GLY A 201 2.59 -2.55 13.48
N VAL A 202 3.29 -3.66 13.69
CA VAL A 202 2.70 -4.96 14.05
C VAL A 202 3.36 -5.39 15.35
N SER A 203 2.56 -5.57 16.40
CA SER A 203 3.06 -6.04 17.69
C SER A 203 3.43 -7.52 17.64
N GLY A 204 4.12 -8.01 18.68
CA GLY A 204 4.46 -9.44 18.80
C GLY A 204 3.25 -10.38 18.86
N GLU A 205 2.06 -9.87 19.18
CA GLU A 205 0.79 -10.63 19.21
C GLU A 205 -0.08 -10.41 17.95
N GLY A 206 0.38 -9.60 16.99
CA GLY A 206 -0.33 -9.33 15.73
C GLY A 206 -1.27 -8.13 15.77
N ASP A 207 -1.39 -7.43 16.89
CA ASP A 207 -2.13 -6.17 16.97
C ASP A 207 -1.47 -5.12 16.07
N VAL A 208 -2.29 -4.42 15.28
CA VAL A 208 -1.85 -3.32 14.41
C VAL A 208 -1.76 -2.04 15.24
N THR A 209 -0.59 -1.40 15.22
CA THR A 209 -0.30 -0.21 16.03
C THR A 209 0.05 0.99 15.17
N GLU A 210 -0.02 2.19 15.75
CA GLU A 210 0.55 3.40 15.16
C GLU A 210 2.08 3.28 15.11
N LEU A 211 2.71 3.92 14.10
CA LEU A 211 4.16 4.13 14.14
C LEU A 211 4.48 5.28 15.10
N PRO A 212 5.60 5.24 15.83
CA PRO A 212 6.00 6.35 16.71
C PRO A 212 6.04 7.68 15.95
N GLY A 213 5.28 8.67 16.42
CA GLY A 213 5.18 9.99 15.79
C GLY A 213 4.17 10.10 14.63
N PHE A 214 3.51 9.01 14.25
CA PHE A 214 2.57 8.97 13.12
C PHE A 214 1.21 8.40 13.53
N GLU A 215 0.55 9.04 14.50
CA GLU A 215 -0.88 8.81 14.77
C GLU A 215 -1.72 9.21 13.54
N PHE A 216 -1.32 10.29 12.85
CA PHE A 216 -1.98 10.83 11.66
C PHE A 216 -1.14 10.61 10.41
N PHE A 217 -1.79 10.57 9.24
CA PHE A 217 -1.05 10.63 7.98
C PHE A 217 -0.30 11.96 7.87
N PRO A 218 0.91 11.98 7.26
CA PRO A 218 1.66 13.22 7.05
C PRO A 218 0.78 14.30 6.42
N ASP A 219 0.89 15.53 6.95
CA ASP A 219 0.16 16.73 6.51
C ASP A 219 -1.34 16.75 6.83
N THR A 220 -1.90 15.73 7.48
CA THR A 220 -3.33 15.62 7.82
C THR A 220 -3.60 15.64 9.32
N LYS A 221 -4.88 15.60 9.72
CA LYS A 221 -5.33 15.27 11.08
C LYS A 221 -6.09 13.94 11.12
N ALA A 222 -5.93 13.12 10.08
CA ALA A 222 -6.64 11.88 9.89
C ALA A 222 -5.86 10.70 10.44
N ARG A 223 -6.47 9.93 11.34
CA ARG A 223 -5.80 8.80 11.99
C ARG A 223 -5.45 7.74 10.96
N VAL A 224 -4.22 7.22 11.00
CA VAL A 224 -3.78 6.13 10.11
C VAL A 224 -4.60 4.86 10.36
N LEU A 225 -4.88 4.58 11.63
CA LEU A 225 -5.63 3.40 12.07
C LEU A 225 -7.14 3.49 11.84
N GLY A 226 -7.63 4.63 11.33
CA GLY A 226 -9.05 4.89 11.17
C GLY A 226 -9.78 5.07 12.51
N GLY A 227 -11.10 5.03 12.41
CA GLY A 227 -12.01 5.14 13.53
C GLY A 227 -13.38 4.60 13.16
N LYS A 228 -14.02 3.91 14.11
CA LYS A 228 -15.38 3.41 13.92
C LYS A 228 -16.33 4.60 13.72
N ALA A 229 -17.12 4.57 12.65
CA ALA A 229 -18.21 5.52 12.47
C ALA A 229 -19.47 5.05 13.22
N ASP A 230 -20.01 5.89 14.09
CA ASP A 230 -21.23 5.56 14.85
C ASP A 230 -22.53 5.70 14.04
N TYR A 231 -22.47 6.41 12.91
CA TYR A 231 -23.64 6.77 12.11
C TYR A 231 -23.63 6.21 10.69
N LEU A 232 -22.52 5.61 10.24
CA LEU A 232 -22.45 4.92 8.94
C LEU A 232 -22.63 3.41 9.15
N PRO A 233 -23.72 2.81 8.67
CA PRO A 233 -23.89 1.37 8.78
C PRO A 233 -22.82 0.64 7.95
N PRO A 234 -22.32 -0.53 8.40
CA PRO A 234 -21.25 -1.25 7.72
C PRO A 234 -21.52 -1.52 6.24
N ILE A 235 -22.78 -1.75 5.85
CA ILE A 235 -23.18 -1.96 4.45
C ILE A 235 -22.71 -0.86 3.48
N LEU A 236 -22.46 0.36 3.96
CA LEU A 236 -21.94 1.47 3.15
C LEU A 236 -20.41 1.50 3.06
N THR A 237 -19.72 0.99 4.09
CA THR A 237 -18.27 1.16 4.30
C THR A 237 -17.47 -0.14 4.19
N THR A 238 -18.12 -1.30 4.05
CA THR A 238 -17.51 -2.61 3.82
C THR A 238 -17.57 -3.02 2.37
#